data_AF-A0A2V2XJ36-F1
#
_entry.id   AF-A0A2V2XJ36-F1
#
_cell.length_a   1.000
_cell.length_b   1.000
_cell.length_c   1.000
_cell.angle_alpha   90.00
_cell.angle_beta   90.00
_cell.angle_gamma   90.00
#
_symmetry.space_group_name_H-M   'P 1'
#
loop_
_entity.id
_entity.type
_entity.pdbx_description
1 polymer ?
#
loop_
_entity_poly.entity_id
_entity_poly.type
_entity_poly.pdbx_seq_one_letter_code
_entity_poly.pdbx_strand_id
1 'polypeptide(L)'
;MSYKEASGAVGPADQQQPAVPEVTDVTLEAARKQKIHNLKLKTSCLSNEEFIQDLHVSDWSETQKQKLLAAHEKAQELLASVEGGTKWNLTEAYDIKKLMRVCGLQLSVRELYKPEDKPHFMEVVALKKTLNELKQHHNKTRTVSFTGTIDNAIAKLEKIEDELRRSQLDASEMAQVPVAVLKNLEECMNVTVVQTALLGNEEQIKAQLAAIEKAKEIRNVAIADGEMAIAEEQYYIKAQLLEHLVELVADKFRIIGQTEDENKPFGRIQDVQKKSFQETSAIKDAKRRLKQRCEDDLKNLHDAIQKADMEDAEAMKRFATQKEKSEKFIQENLDRQDEAWRRIQELERVLQRLGTERFEEVKRRIEENDREEKRKVEYQQFLDVCGQHKKLLELSVYNCDLAMRCIGMMEELVAEGCSAIKSRHDKTNEELADLRLQVHQEYLEAFRRLYKTLGQLVYKKEKRLEEIDRNIRTTHIQLEFAIETFDPNAKKHSDAKKELYKLRAQVEEELEMLKDKMAQALEMFGPTEDALNQAGIEFVHPAEEVEDGNLTRRSKMVEYRAHLAKQEEVKIAAEREELKRSKTLQSQQYRGKTVQQITQ
;
A
#
# COMPACT_ATOMS: atom_id res chain seq x y z
N MET A 1 22.71 -43.49 -68.61
CA MET A 1 23.52 -42.26 -68.72
C MET A 1 22.83 -41.16 -67.95
N SER A 2 23.60 -40.48 -67.10
CA SER A 2 23.36 -39.17 -66.48
C SER A 2 21.96 -38.85 -65.94
N TYR A 3 21.87 -38.69 -64.61
CA TYR A 3 20.83 -37.85 -64.00
C TYR A 3 21.47 -36.74 -63.18
N LYS A 4 20.81 -35.60 -63.32
CA LYS A 4 21.19 -34.23 -63.04
C LYS A 4 20.36 -33.72 -61.85
N GLU A 5 20.85 -32.63 -61.24
CA GLU A 5 20.10 -31.57 -60.53
C GLU A 5 19.59 -31.92 -59.11
N ALA A 6 20.06 -31.29 -58.02
CA ALA A 6 20.17 -29.86 -57.62
C ALA A 6 18.84 -29.21 -57.19
N SER A 7 18.80 -28.77 -55.92
CA SER A 7 17.97 -27.71 -55.26
C SER A 7 17.73 -28.13 -53.80
N GLY A 8 17.81 -27.34 -52.73
CA GLY A 8 18.04 -25.93 -52.35
C GLY A 8 17.97 -25.94 -50.79
N ALA A 9 18.16 -24.91 -49.97
CA ALA A 9 18.54 -23.52 -50.04
C ALA A 9 18.82 -23.04 -48.59
N VAL A 10 19.88 -22.22 -48.40
CA VAL A 10 20.09 -21.07 -47.47
C VAL A 10 19.88 -21.22 -45.92
N GLY A 11 20.86 -20.71 -45.13
CA GLY A 11 21.05 -20.83 -43.65
C GLY A 11 20.26 -19.83 -42.78
N PRO A 12 20.78 -19.21 -41.67
CA PRO A 12 22.14 -19.21 -41.09
C PRO A 12 22.21 -19.40 -39.53
N ALA A 13 23.43 -19.26 -39.00
CA ALA A 13 23.80 -18.73 -37.67
C ALA A 13 23.71 -19.63 -36.42
N ASP A 14 24.91 -20.03 -35.99
CA ASP A 14 25.43 -20.02 -34.61
C ASP A 14 24.42 -19.84 -33.47
N GLN A 15 24.22 -20.91 -32.71
CA GLN A 15 24.04 -20.82 -31.26
C GLN A 15 25.00 -21.81 -30.60
N GLN A 16 26.23 -21.32 -30.39
CA GLN A 16 27.13 -21.83 -29.37
C GLN A 16 26.38 -21.80 -28.03
N GLN A 17 26.03 -22.97 -27.51
CA GLN A 17 25.75 -23.13 -26.09
C GLN A 17 27.03 -22.81 -25.32
N PRO A 18 26.98 -22.04 -24.22
CA PRO A 18 28.14 -21.87 -23.38
C PRO A 18 28.49 -23.23 -22.79
N ALA A 19 29.72 -23.68 -23.10
CA ALA A 19 30.31 -24.88 -22.57
C ALA A 19 30.15 -24.91 -21.04
N VAL A 20 29.48 -25.94 -20.55
CA VAL A 20 29.77 -26.52 -19.24
C VAL A 20 31.29 -26.63 -19.14
N PRO A 21 31.95 -26.27 -18.02
CA PRO A 21 33.40 -26.43 -17.93
C PRO A 21 33.71 -27.89 -18.21
N GLU A 22 34.21 -28.16 -19.41
CA GLU A 22 34.78 -29.45 -19.77
C GLU A 22 35.84 -29.70 -18.70
N VAL A 23 35.62 -30.74 -17.92
CA VAL A 23 36.69 -31.44 -17.24
C VAL A 23 37.72 -31.72 -18.32
N THR A 24 38.71 -30.80 -18.42
CA THR A 24 39.62 -30.72 -19.56
C THR A 24 40.15 -32.11 -19.87
N ASP A 25 40.07 -32.54 -21.13
CA ASP A 25 40.59 -33.83 -21.63
C ASP A 25 42.02 -34.13 -21.12
N VAL A 26 42.76 -33.06 -20.81
CA VAL A 26 44.07 -33.03 -20.16
C VAL A 26 44.14 -33.79 -18.82
N THR A 27 43.10 -33.72 -17.97
CA THR A 27 43.05 -34.40 -16.67
C THR A 27 42.77 -35.91 -16.80
N LEU A 28 41.88 -36.29 -17.71
CA LEU A 28 41.61 -37.69 -18.05
C LEU A 28 42.80 -38.36 -18.73
N GLU A 29 43.52 -37.64 -19.60
CA GLU A 29 44.72 -38.14 -20.25
C GLU A 29 45.88 -38.30 -19.25
N ALA A 30 46.03 -37.38 -18.29
CA ALA A 30 46.99 -37.51 -17.20
C ALA A 30 46.70 -38.73 -16.29
N ALA A 31 45.43 -38.93 -15.91
CA ALA A 31 45.01 -40.10 -15.13
C ALA A 31 45.26 -41.41 -15.89
N ARG A 32 45.00 -41.45 -17.21
CA ARG A 32 45.31 -42.61 -18.07
C ARG A 32 46.82 -42.87 -18.18
N LYS A 33 47.64 -41.84 -18.39
CA LYS A 33 49.11 -41.95 -18.44
C LYS A 33 49.67 -42.49 -17.12
N GLN A 34 49.14 -42.04 -16.00
CA GLN A 34 49.55 -42.49 -14.67
C GLN A 34 49.11 -43.93 -14.38
N LYS A 35 47.89 -44.33 -14.79
CA LYS A 35 47.43 -45.72 -14.74
C LYS A 35 48.34 -46.66 -15.56
N ILE A 36 48.72 -46.24 -16.76
CA ILE A 36 49.66 -46.98 -17.62
C ILE A 36 51.04 -47.09 -16.97
N HIS A 37 51.54 -46.02 -16.35
CA HIS A 37 52.80 -46.02 -15.61
C HIS A 37 52.77 -47.00 -14.42
N ASN A 38 51.71 -47.00 -13.62
CA ASN A 38 51.54 -47.91 -12.49
C ASN A 38 51.42 -49.37 -12.93
N LEU A 39 50.72 -49.63 -14.05
CA LEU A 39 50.67 -50.96 -14.67
C LEU A 39 52.06 -51.41 -15.11
N LYS A 40 52.84 -50.53 -15.76
CA LYS A 40 54.22 -50.84 -16.17
C LYS A 40 55.11 -51.15 -14.98
N LEU A 41 55.03 -50.39 -13.88
CA LEU A 41 55.80 -50.66 -12.66
C LEU A 41 55.48 -52.04 -12.06
N LYS A 42 54.20 -52.41 -12.02
CA LYS A 42 53.77 -53.75 -11.56
C LYS A 42 54.25 -54.86 -12.47
N THR A 43 54.09 -54.68 -13.79
CA THR A 43 54.60 -55.65 -14.77
C THR A 43 56.12 -55.81 -14.65
N SER A 44 56.87 -54.73 -14.40
CA SER A 44 58.31 -54.80 -14.16
C SER A 44 58.66 -55.55 -12.87
N CYS A 45 57.88 -55.37 -11.79
CA CYS A 45 58.07 -56.16 -10.56
C CYS A 45 57.85 -57.65 -10.82
N LEU A 46 56.73 -58.00 -11.45
CA LEU A 46 56.38 -59.39 -11.75
C LEU A 46 57.38 -60.05 -12.72
N SER A 47 57.80 -59.32 -13.76
CA SER A 47 58.79 -59.82 -14.72
C SER A 47 60.17 -60.01 -14.09
N ASN A 48 60.57 -59.16 -13.14
CA ASN A 48 61.82 -59.36 -12.39
C ASN A 48 61.73 -60.58 -11.46
N GLU A 49 60.56 -60.84 -10.87
CA GLU A 49 60.33 -62.03 -10.04
C GLU A 49 60.27 -63.32 -10.88
N GLU A 50 59.67 -63.30 -12.08
CA GLU A 50 59.76 -64.40 -13.06
C GLU A 50 61.22 -64.69 -13.44
N PHE A 51 62.01 -63.64 -13.70
CA PHE A 51 63.44 -63.79 -13.99
C PHE A 51 64.22 -64.41 -12.81
N ILE A 52 63.89 -64.04 -11.57
CA ILE A 52 64.47 -64.67 -10.38
C ILE A 52 64.09 -66.16 -10.30
N GLN A 53 62.85 -66.53 -10.62
CA GLN A 53 62.43 -67.94 -10.66
C GLN A 53 63.21 -68.73 -11.71
N ASP A 54 63.41 -68.18 -12.91
CA ASP A 54 64.18 -68.82 -13.97
C ASP A 54 65.64 -69.06 -13.55
N LEU A 55 66.25 -68.10 -12.87
CA LEU A 55 67.64 -68.22 -12.40
C LEU A 55 67.81 -69.34 -11.35
N HIS A 56 66.75 -69.73 -10.62
CA HIS A 56 66.77 -70.81 -9.63
C HIS A 56 66.73 -72.22 -10.26
N VAL A 57 66.38 -72.36 -11.54
CA VAL A 57 66.21 -73.67 -12.21
C VAL A 57 67.46 -74.11 -13.00
N SER A 58 68.45 -73.23 -13.16
CA SER A 58 69.70 -73.49 -13.90
C SER A 58 70.91 -73.85 -13.03
N ASP A 59 72.02 -74.30 -13.64
CA ASP A 59 73.25 -74.73 -12.97
C ASP A 59 73.77 -73.74 -11.90
N TRP A 60 74.00 -74.27 -10.69
CA TRP A 60 74.43 -73.55 -9.50
C TRP A 60 75.92 -73.16 -9.54
N SER A 61 76.27 -72.25 -10.44
CA SER A 61 77.59 -71.62 -10.52
C SER A 61 77.69 -70.36 -9.64
N GLU A 62 78.90 -69.97 -9.23
CA GLU A 62 79.13 -68.72 -8.47
C GLU A 62 78.63 -67.48 -9.25
N THR A 63 78.72 -67.52 -10.58
CA THR A 63 78.17 -66.51 -11.49
C THR A 63 76.64 -66.42 -11.41
N GLN A 64 75.96 -67.56 -11.21
CA GLN A 64 74.51 -67.62 -11.07
C GLN A 64 74.05 -67.03 -9.74
N LYS A 65 74.79 -67.31 -8.67
CA LYS A 65 74.57 -66.72 -7.34
C LYS A 65 74.68 -65.20 -7.33
N GLN A 66 75.67 -64.63 -8.05
CA GLN A 66 75.79 -63.18 -8.19
C GLN A 66 74.62 -62.57 -8.99
N LYS A 67 74.17 -63.23 -10.06
CA LYS A 67 72.98 -62.80 -10.82
C LYS A 67 71.71 -62.81 -9.97
N LEU A 68 71.57 -63.82 -9.11
CA LEU A 68 70.42 -63.96 -8.21
C LEU A 68 70.38 -62.83 -7.16
N LEU A 69 71.53 -62.51 -6.55
CA LEU A 69 71.67 -61.39 -5.61
C LEU A 69 71.30 -60.05 -6.28
N ALA A 70 71.84 -59.77 -7.46
CA ALA A 70 71.53 -58.54 -8.19
C ALA A 70 70.04 -58.45 -8.58
N ALA A 71 69.42 -59.57 -8.95
CA ALA A 71 68.00 -59.60 -9.27
C ALA A 71 67.12 -59.36 -8.03
N HIS A 72 67.52 -59.86 -6.85
CA HIS A 72 66.86 -59.59 -5.57
C HIS A 72 66.97 -58.12 -5.14
N GLU A 73 68.14 -57.48 -5.26
CA GLU A 73 68.30 -56.05 -4.98
C GLU A 73 67.38 -55.22 -5.88
N LYS A 74 67.35 -55.53 -7.18
CA LYS A 74 66.46 -54.87 -8.15
C LYS A 74 64.98 -55.08 -7.82
N ALA A 75 64.59 -56.25 -7.31
CA ALA A 75 63.21 -56.49 -6.87
C ALA A 75 62.83 -55.58 -5.70
N GLN A 76 63.76 -55.38 -4.76
CA GLN A 76 63.55 -54.53 -3.59
C GLN A 76 63.41 -53.06 -3.98
N GLU A 77 64.19 -52.58 -4.94
CA GLU A 77 64.07 -51.22 -5.52
C GLU A 77 62.75 -51.01 -6.28
N LEU A 78 62.35 -51.99 -7.10
CA LEU A 78 61.09 -51.95 -7.85
C LEU A 78 59.88 -51.95 -6.91
N LEU A 79 59.91 -52.77 -5.86
CA LEU A 79 58.85 -52.83 -4.86
C LEU A 79 58.75 -51.51 -4.07
N ALA A 80 59.90 -50.96 -3.62
CA ALA A 80 59.94 -49.66 -2.96
C ALA A 80 59.40 -48.53 -3.86
N SER A 81 59.63 -48.61 -5.17
CA SER A 81 59.10 -47.65 -6.16
C SER A 81 57.58 -47.75 -6.33
N VAL A 82 57.02 -48.97 -6.25
CA VAL A 82 55.56 -49.19 -6.23
C VAL A 82 54.94 -48.64 -4.94
N GLU A 83 55.62 -48.85 -3.81
CA GLU A 83 55.18 -48.40 -2.48
C GLU A 83 55.28 -46.87 -2.31
N GLY A 84 56.29 -46.20 -2.91
CA GLY A 84 56.51 -44.76 -2.75
C GLY A 84 55.97 -43.85 -3.87
N GLY A 85 55.72 -44.37 -5.08
CA GLY A 85 55.46 -43.56 -6.28
C GLY A 85 54.00 -43.50 -6.76
N THR A 86 53.09 -44.28 -6.17
CA THR A 86 51.73 -44.45 -6.70
C THR A 86 50.76 -43.37 -6.21
N LYS A 87 50.78 -42.18 -6.84
CA LYS A 87 49.60 -41.28 -6.77
C LYS A 87 48.51 -41.84 -7.68
N TRP A 88 47.42 -42.31 -7.09
CA TRP A 88 46.27 -42.85 -7.81
C TRP A 88 45.32 -41.73 -8.21
N ASN A 89 45.44 -41.22 -9.43
CA ASN A 89 44.37 -40.42 -10.02
C ASN A 89 43.26 -41.36 -10.51
N LEU A 90 42.42 -41.79 -9.57
CA LEU A 90 41.21 -42.57 -9.84
C LEU A 90 40.09 -41.63 -10.27
N THR A 91 39.29 -42.07 -11.24
CA THR A 91 38.03 -41.44 -11.64
C THR A 91 37.18 -41.16 -10.40
N GLU A 92 36.61 -39.96 -10.29
CA GLU A 92 35.84 -39.49 -9.12
C GLU A 92 34.84 -40.55 -8.64
N ALA A 93 35.06 -41.08 -7.43
CA ALA A 93 34.23 -42.13 -6.86
C ALA A 93 32.96 -41.57 -6.18
N TYR A 94 32.96 -40.28 -5.87
CA TYR A 94 31.85 -39.55 -5.25
C TYR A 94 31.47 -38.35 -6.11
N ASP A 95 30.18 -38.29 -6.50
CA ASP A 95 29.54 -37.10 -7.04
C ASP A 95 28.43 -36.64 -6.08
N ILE A 96 27.92 -35.42 -6.29
CA ILE A 96 26.85 -34.84 -5.45
C ILE A 96 25.63 -35.76 -5.35
N LYS A 97 25.27 -36.47 -6.44
CA LYS A 97 24.12 -37.39 -6.45
C LYS A 97 24.33 -38.60 -5.55
N LYS A 98 25.56 -39.13 -5.54
CA LYS A 98 25.95 -40.24 -4.66
C LYS A 98 26.07 -39.75 -3.21
N LEU A 99 26.56 -38.54 -2.97
CA LEU A 99 26.57 -37.91 -1.65
C LEU A 99 25.14 -37.76 -1.08
N MET A 100 24.20 -37.22 -1.87
CA MET A 100 22.79 -37.09 -1.45
C MET A 100 22.19 -38.43 -1.03
N ARG A 101 22.52 -39.52 -1.74
CA ARG A 101 22.05 -40.87 -1.41
C ARG A 101 22.71 -41.45 -0.15
N VAL A 102 24.01 -41.27 0.01
CA VAL A 102 24.80 -41.86 1.11
C VAL A 102 24.53 -41.13 2.43
N CYS A 103 24.36 -39.81 2.38
CA CYS A 103 24.13 -38.96 3.56
C CYS A 103 22.64 -38.65 3.82
N GLY A 104 21.73 -39.11 2.95
CA GLY A 104 20.28 -38.88 3.11
C GLY A 104 19.84 -37.42 2.94
N LEU A 105 20.56 -36.64 2.14
CA LEU A 105 20.31 -35.21 1.94
C LEU A 105 19.04 -34.99 1.10
N GLN A 106 18.20 -34.05 1.52
CA GLN A 106 16.92 -33.78 0.86
C GLN A 106 17.03 -32.73 -0.24
N LEU A 107 17.95 -31.77 -0.12
CA LEU A 107 18.09 -30.65 -1.04
C LEU A 107 19.10 -30.92 -2.15
N SER A 108 18.70 -30.61 -3.38
CA SER A 108 19.62 -30.64 -4.52
C SER A 108 20.42 -29.33 -4.61
N VAL A 109 21.63 -29.39 -5.18
CA VAL A 109 22.48 -28.19 -5.40
C VAL A 109 21.83 -27.13 -6.30
N ARG A 110 20.77 -27.49 -7.04
CA ARG A 110 19.99 -26.53 -7.84
C ARG A 110 19.07 -25.65 -7.00
N GLU A 111 18.72 -26.08 -5.78
CA GLU A 111 17.81 -25.36 -4.88
C GLU A 111 18.54 -24.47 -3.87
N LEU A 112 19.88 -24.48 -3.89
CA LEU A 112 20.75 -23.71 -3.00
C LEU A 112 21.30 -22.47 -3.71
N TYR A 113 21.56 -21.41 -2.94
CA TYR A 113 22.20 -20.20 -3.44
C TYR A 113 23.65 -20.47 -3.81
N LYS A 114 24.08 -19.93 -4.95
CA LYS A 114 25.44 -20.04 -5.45
C LYS A 114 26.19 -18.72 -5.27
N PRO A 115 27.52 -18.76 -5.06
CA PRO A 115 28.32 -17.55 -4.97
C PRO A 115 28.25 -16.65 -6.22
N GLU A 116 27.97 -17.24 -7.39
CA GLU A 116 27.86 -16.50 -8.65
C GLU A 116 26.51 -15.78 -8.84
N ASP A 117 25.49 -16.12 -8.04
CA ASP A 117 24.16 -15.54 -8.17
C ASP A 117 24.20 -14.04 -7.85
N LYS A 118 23.66 -13.23 -8.76
CA LYS A 118 23.60 -11.77 -8.55
C LYS A 118 22.33 -11.40 -7.79
N PRO A 119 22.41 -10.48 -6.82
CA PRO A 119 21.23 -10.00 -6.12
C PRO A 119 20.32 -9.22 -7.08
N HIS A 120 19.02 -9.46 -7.01
CA HIS A 120 18.00 -8.74 -7.77
C HIS A 120 17.20 -7.87 -6.80
N PHE A 121 17.45 -6.55 -6.82
CA PHE A 121 16.84 -5.61 -5.86
C PHE A 121 16.45 -4.27 -6.48
N MET A 122 16.48 -4.15 -7.82
CA MET A 122 16.14 -2.91 -8.52
C MET A 122 14.70 -2.45 -8.25
N GLU A 123 13.78 -3.37 -7.99
CA GLU A 123 12.41 -3.05 -7.59
C GLU A 123 12.36 -2.37 -6.21
N VAL A 124 13.23 -2.75 -5.27
CA VAL A 124 13.36 -2.06 -3.96
C VAL A 124 13.87 -0.63 -4.14
N VAL A 125 14.81 -0.42 -5.07
CA VAL A 125 15.29 0.93 -5.44
C VAL A 125 14.17 1.74 -6.09
N ALA A 126 13.33 1.12 -6.91
CA ALA A 126 12.16 1.77 -7.51
C ALA A 126 11.15 2.24 -6.44
N LEU A 127 10.89 1.44 -5.39
CA LEU A 127 10.03 1.85 -4.27
C LEU A 127 10.56 3.10 -3.56
N LYS A 128 11.88 3.19 -3.36
CA LYS A 128 12.52 4.40 -2.80
C LYS A 128 12.30 5.62 -3.70
N LYS A 129 12.39 5.43 -5.02
CA LYS A 129 12.11 6.50 -5.99
C LYS A 129 10.66 6.97 -5.88
N THR A 130 9.70 6.05 -5.84
CA THR A 130 8.27 6.35 -5.63
C THR A 130 8.05 7.14 -4.33
N LEU A 131 8.66 6.74 -3.22
CA LEU A 131 8.56 7.50 -1.95
C LEU A 131 9.16 8.92 -2.05
N ASN A 132 10.27 9.09 -2.78
CA ASN A 132 10.84 10.41 -3.04
C ASN A 132 9.93 11.28 -3.94
N GLU A 133 9.25 10.68 -4.92
CA GLU A 133 8.24 11.37 -5.73
C GLU A 133 7.04 11.80 -4.86
N LEU A 134 6.56 10.93 -3.96
CA LEU A 134 5.52 11.25 -2.99
C LEU A 134 5.92 12.39 -2.03
N LYS A 135 7.19 12.47 -1.65
CA LYS A 135 7.71 13.61 -0.87
C LYS A 135 7.62 14.93 -1.64
N GLN A 136 7.71 14.89 -2.97
CA GLN A 136 7.60 16.07 -3.83
C GLN A 136 6.17 16.35 -4.31
N HIS A 137 5.18 15.57 -3.87
CA HIS A 137 3.80 15.66 -4.29
C HIS A 137 3.23 17.10 -4.25
N HIS A 138 2.34 17.41 -5.19
CA HIS A 138 1.82 18.76 -5.40
C HIS A 138 0.96 19.26 -4.23
N ASN A 139 0.20 18.37 -3.59
CA ASN A 139 -0.62 18.68 -2.42
C ASN A 139 0.22 18.76 -1.13
N LYS A 140 0.86 19.92 -0.89
CA LYS A 140 1.79 20.12 0.23
C LYS A 140 1.15 19.91 1.61
N THR A 141 -0.11 20.31 1.79
CA THR A 141 -0.83 20.11 3.05
C THR A 141 -0.95 18.62 3.41
N ARG A 142 -1.26 17.78 2.41
CA ARG A 142 -1.30 16.31 2.61
C ARG A 142 0.10 15.73 2.78
N THR A 143 1.08 16.18 2.00
CA THR A 143 2.49 15.73 2.12
C THR A 143 3.06 15.90 3.53
N VAL A 144 2.79 17.03 4.19
CA VAL A 144 3.26 17.28 5.56
C VAL A 144 2.74 16.21 6.54
N SER A 145 1.51 15.72 6.34
CA SER A 145 0.90 14.70 7.21
C SER A 145 1.58 13.33 7.09
N PHE A 146 2.25 13.05 5.97
CA PHE A 146 2.91 11.76 5.71
C PHE A 146 4.44 11.86 5.72
N THR A 147 5.03 13.04 5.92
CA THR A 147 6.47 13.25 5.80
C THR A 147 7.27 12.32 6.72
N GLY A 148 6.86 12.19 8.00
CA GLY A 148 7.51 11.27 8.94
C GLY A 148 7.42 9.80 8.51
N THR A 149 6.26 9.37 8.01
CA THR A 149 6.05 7.99 7.52
C THR A 149 6.89 7.72 6.27
N ILE A 150 6.93 8.66 5.33
CA ILE A 150 7.71 8.55 4.09
C ILE A 150 9.21 8.51 4.41
N ASP A 151 9.70 9.39 5.27
CA ASP A 151 11.12 9.44 5.64
C ASP A 151 11.56 8.16 6.37
N ASN A 152 10.72 7.65 7.28
CA ASN A 152 10.97 6.37 7.94
C ASN A 152 10.96 5.19 6.95
N ALA A 153 10.04 5.18 5.97
CA ALA A 153 9.97 4.16 4.94
C ALA A 153 11.21 4.17 4.04
N ILE A 154 11.69 5.35 3.64
CA ILE A 154 12.94 5.52 2.86
C ILE A 154 14.13 4.97 3.66
N ALA A 155 14.25 5.31 4.94
CA ALA A 155 15.34 4.84 5.79
C ALA A 155 15.32 3.30 5.97
N LYS A 156 14.14 2.68 6.06
CA LYS A 156 13.99 1.22 6.09
C LYS A 156 14.41 0.58 4.76
N LEU A 157 13.97 1.13 3.63
CA LEU A 157 14.35 0.63 2.30
C LEU A 157 15.84 0.83 2.01
N GLU A 158 16.48 1.88 2.53
CA GLU A 158 17.93 2.07 2.46
C GLU A 158 18.69 0.95 3.18
N LYS A 159 18.25 0.59 4.39
CA LYS A 159 18.84 -0.54 5.12
C LYS A 159 18.64 -1.86 4.38
N ILE A 160 17.44 -2.10 3.85
CA ILE A 160 17.16 -3.30 3.03
C ILE A 160 18.06 -3.34 1.80
N GLU A 161 18.21 -2.22 1.08
CA GLU A 161 19.08 -2.12 -0.10
C GLU A 161 20.54 -2.46 0.24
N ASP A 162 21.07 -1.91 1.34
CA ASP A 162 22.45 -2.18 1.78
C ASP A 162 22.67 -3.64 2.18
N GLU A 163 21.68 -4.29 2.81
CA GLU A 163 21.72 -5.72 3.12
C GLU A 163 21.65 -6.58 1.84
N LEU A 164 20.77 -6.22 0.89
CA LEU A 164 20.59 -6.95 -0.37
C LEU A 164 21.82 -6.88 -1.28
N ARG A 165 22.53 -5.73 -1.32
CA ARG A 165 23.78 -5.54 -2.09
C ARG A 165 24.88 -6.53 -1.70
N ARG A 166 24.84 -7.08 -0.48
CA ARG A 166 25.82 -8.04 0.05
C ARG A 166 25.30 -9.49 0.01
N SER A 167 24.19 -9.74 -0.68
CA SER A 167 23.47 -11.02 -0.68
C SER A 167 23.37 -11.63 -2.09
N GLN A 168 22.76 -12.82 -2.17
CA GLN A 168 22.38 -13.49 -3.42
C GLN A 168 20.84 -13.49 -3.60
N LEU A 169 20.13 -12.66 -2.84
CA LEU A 169 18.66 -12.67 -2.82
C LEU A 169 18.06 -12.05 -4.08
N ASP A 170 16.99 -12.69 -4.54
CA ASP A 170 15.98 -12.06 -5.37
C ASP A 170 14.90 -11.46 -4.47
N ALA A 171 14.76 -10.13 -4.53
CA ALA A 171 13.85 -9.35 -3.72
C ALA A 171 12.60 -8.89 -4.49
N SER A 172 12.38 -9.34 -5.74
CA SER A 172 11.21 -8.92 -6.53
C SER A 172 9.88 -9.21 -5.83
N GLU A 173 9.68 -10.44 -5.32
CA GLU A 173 8.45 -10.78 -4.57
C GLU A 173 8.28 -9.93 -3.30
N MET A 174 9.38 -9.63 -2.62
CA MET A 174 9.39 -8.80 -1.42
C MET A 174 9.07 -7.33 -1.74
N ALA A 175 9.50 -6.83 -2.89
CA ALA A 175 9.24 -5.47 -3.34
C ALA A 175 7.77 -5.24 -3.72
N GLN A 176 7.01 -6.28 -4.04
CA GLN A 176 5.57 -6.15 -4.32
C GLN A 176 4.72 -5.86 -3.08
N VAL A 177 5.15 -6.34 -1.91
CA VAL A 177 4.42 -6.24 -0.63
C VAL A 177 3.97 -4.80 -0.29
N PRO A 178 4.85 -3.77 -0.33
CA PRO A 178 4.46 -2.41 0.00
C PRO A 178 3.75 -1.65 -1.14
N VAL A 179 3.72 -2.16 -2.38
CA VAL A 179 3.20 -1.43 -3.55
C VAL A 179 1.76 -0.96 -3.34
N ALA A 180 0.89 -1.84 -2.83
CA ALA A 180 -0.51 -1.49 -2.57
C ALA A 180 -0.65 -0.38 -1.53
N VAL A 181 0.18 -0.40 -0.49
CA VAL A 181 0.18 0.66 0.55
C VAL A 181 0.71 1.97 -0.01
N LEU A 182 1.78 1.96 -0.81
CA LEU A 182 2.31 3.17 -1.44
C LEU A 182 1.29 3.81 -2.39
N LYS A 183 0.57 2.99 -3.17
CA LYS A 183 -0.51 3.47 -4.02
C LYS A 183 -1.65 4.10 -3.21
N ASN A 184 -2.08 3.44 -2.12
CA ASN A 184 -3.11 4.02 -1.23
C ASN A 184 -2.61 5.29 -0.52
N LEU A 185 -1.31 5.40 -0.25
CA LEU A 185 -0.71 6.60 0.33
C LEU A 185 -0.75 7.76 -0.67
N GLU A 186 -0.40 7.51 -1.93
CA GLU A 186 -0.56 8.47 -3.03
C GLU A 186 -2.01 8.91 -3.21
N GLU A 187 -2.94 7.95 -3.31
CA GLU A 187 -4.37 8.22 -3.46
C GLU A 187 -4.91 9.02 -2.27
N CYS A 188 -4.47 8.73 -1.04
CA CYS A 188 -4.85 9.49 0.15
C CYS A 188 -4.29 10.93 0.13
N MET A 189 -3.11 11.13 -0.49
CA MET A 189 -2.53 12.46 -0.71
C MET A 189 -3.21 13.24 -1.83
N ASN A 190 -3.89 12.56 -2.75
CA ASN A 190 -4.71 13.15 -3.79
C ASN A 190 -6.08 13.61 -3.31
N VAL A 191 -6.55 13.14 -2.14
CA VAL A 191 -7.81 13.61 -1.54
C VAL A 191 -7.78 15.12 -1.37
N THR A 192 -8.82 15.76 -1.89
CA THR A 192 -8.97 17.22 -1.90
C THR A 192 -8.87 17.77 -0.48
N VAL A 193 -8.23 18.93 -0.33
CA VAL A 193 -8.23 19.67 0.94
C VAL A 193 -9.48 20.53 0.94
N VAL A 194 -10.49 20.12 1.73
CA VAL A 194 -11.83 20.72 1.70
C VAL A 194 -11.80 22.23 1.94
N GLN A 195 -10.92 22.72 2.82
CA GLN A 195 -10.77 24.14 3.09
C GLN A 195 -10.33 24.90 1.84
N THR A 196 -9.39 24.35 1.06
CA THR A 196 -8.93 24.95 -0.20
C THR A 196 -10.04 24.94 -1.25
N ALA A 197 -10.82 23.86 -1.34
CA ALA A 197 -11.94 23.76 -2.27
C ALA A 197 -13.07 24.74 -1.97
N LEU A 198 -13.28 25.07 -0.68
CA LEU A 198 -14.29 26.04 -0.25
C LEU A 198 -13.90 27.50 -0.45
N LEU A 199 -12.60 27.84 -0.60
CA LEU A 199 -12.13 29.23 -0.70
C LEU A 199 -12.90 30.06 -1.75
N GLY A 200 -13.11 29.50 -2.95
CA GLY A 200 -13.85 30.20 -4.01
C GLY A 200 -15.31 30.47 -3.63
N ASN A 201 -15.93 29.57 -2.88
CA ASN A 201 -17.30 29.73 -2.40
C ASN A 201 -17.36 30.76 -1.25
N GLU A 202 -16.39 30.74 -0.33
CA GLU A 202 -16.24 31.75 0.73
C GLU A 202 -16.08 33.17 0.17
N GLU A 203 -15.30 33.34 -0.90
CA GLU A 203 -15.14 34.63 -1.57
C GLU A 203 -16.45 35.11 -2.21
N GLN A 204 -17.21 34.21 -2.83
CA GLN A 204 -18.53 34.54 -3.39
C GLN A 204 -19.54 34.91 -2.31
N ILE A 205 -19.60 34.16 -1.21
CA ILE A 205 -20.46 34.48 -0.06
C ILE A 205 -20.11 35.83 0.53
N LYS A 206 -18.82 36.14 0.68
CA LYS A 206 -18.37 37.44 1.17
C LYS A 206 -18.81 38.59 0.26
N ALA A 207 -18.67 38.43 -1.06
CA ALA A 207 -19.14 39.41 -2.03
C ALA A 207 -20.67 39.57 -1.97
N GLN A 208 -21.39 38.46 -1.83
CA GLN A 208 -22.85 38.45 -1.74
C GLN A 208 -23.36 39.15 -0.48
N LEU A 209 -22.73 38.92 0.68
CA LEU A 209 -23.04 39.62 1.92
C LEU A 209 -22.83 41.13 1.81
N ALA A 210 -21.78 41.57 1.12
CA ALA A 210 -21.55 43.00 0.87
C ALA A 210 -22.64 43.61 -0.02
N ALA A 211 -23.10 42.89 -1.05
CA ALA A 211 -24.20 43.33 -1.91
C ALA A 211 -25.53 43.44 -1.13
N ILE A 212 -25.81 42.47 -0.24
CA ILE A 212 -26.99 42.48 0.63
C ILE A 212 -27.00 43.71 1.53
N GLU A 213 -25.85 44.07 2.10
CA GLU A 213 -25.79 45.21 3.02
C GLU A 213 -25.92 46.55 2.27
N LYS A 214 -25.34 46.66 1.07
CA LYS A 214 -25.57 47.81 0.19
C LYS A 214 -27.06 47.99 -0.16
N ALA A 215 -27.76 46.91 -0.52
CA ALA A 215 -29.20 46.98 -0.79
C ALA A 215 -30.00 47.44 0.43
N LYS A 216 -29.60 46.99 1.64
CA LYS A 216 -30.22 47.42 2.91
C LYS A 216 -29.96 48.89 3.21
N GLU A 217 -28.77 49.40 2.95
CA GLU A 217 -28.42 50.83 3.12
C GLU A 217 -29.27 51.72 2.21
N ILE A 218 -29.30 51.43 0.90
CA ILE A 218 -30.10 52.19 -0.08
C ILE A 218 -31.57 52.20 0.33
N ARG A 219 -32.10 51.04 0.73
CA ARG A 219 -33.47 50.89 1.22
C ARG A 219 -33.75 51.76 2.45
N ASN A 220 -32.82 51.83 3.40
CA ASN A 220 -33.03 52.61 4.62
C ASN A 220 -33.05 54.12 4.32
N VAL A 221 -32.21 54.59 3.39
CA VAL A 221 -32.22 55.98 2.90
C VAL A 221 -33.55 56.28 2.20
N ALA A 222 -33.98 55.42 1.26
CA ALA A 222 -35.25 55.59 0.57
C ALA A 222 -36.47 55.63 1.53
N ILE A 223 -36.45 54.84 2.61
CA ILE A 223 -37.49 54.90 3.65
C ILE A 223 -37.45 56.24 4.40
N ALA A 224 -36.27 56.76 4.73
CA ALA A 224 -36.13 58.04 5.42
C ALA A 224 -36.59 59.21 4.56
N ASP A 225 -36.33 59.15 3.25
CA ASP A 225 -36.71 60.17 2.27
C ASP A 225 -38.17 60.04 1.79
N GLY A 226 -38.87 58.97 2.18
CA GLY A 226 -40.26 58.71 1.79
C GLY A 226 -40.43 58.10 0.39
N GLU A 227 -39.35 57.70 -0.26
CA GLU A 227 -39.32 57.07 -1.59
C GLU A 227 -39.71 55.58 -1.50
N MET A 228 -40.98 55.32 -1.19
CA MET A 228 -41.46 53.97 -0.88
C MET A 228 -41.39 52.99 -2.06
N ALA A 229 -41.41 53.47 -3.31
CA ALA A 229 -41.22 52.63 -4.50
C ALA A 229 -39.80 52.06 -4.57
N ILE A 230 -38.77 52.91 -4.34
CA ILE A 230 -37.37 52.48 -4.32
C ILE A 230 -37.12 51.58 -3.11
N ALA A 231 -37.71 51.90 -1.96
CA ALA A 231 -37.61 51.03 -0.79
C ALA A 231 -38.19 49.63 -1.06
N GLU A 232 -39.34 49.53 -1.73
CA GLU A 232 -39.97 48.27 -2.12
C GLU A 232 -39.10 47.48 -3.11
N GLU A 233 -38.57 48.14 -4.15
CA GLU A 233 -37.65 47.52 -5.11
C GLU A 233 -36.40 46.95 -4.42
N GLN A 234 -35.78 47.71 -3.50
CA GLN A 234 -34.62 47.23 -2.75
C GLN A 234 -34.94 46.08 -1.79
N TYR A 235 -36.18 45.94 -1.30
CA TYR A 235 -36.60 44.74 -0.56
C TYR A 235 -36.58 43.50 -1.46
N TYR A 236 -37.08 43.61 -2.70
CA TYR A 236 -37.06 42.51 -3.66
C TYR A 236 -35.65 42.14 -4.09
N ILE A 237 -34.80 43.14 -4.40
CA ILE A 237 -33.38 42.91 -4.70
C ILE A 237 -32.70 42.21 -3.53
N LYS A 238 -32.94 42.67 -2.30
CA LYS A 238 -32.39 42.03 -1.10
C LYS A 238 -32.87 40.59 -0.94
N ALA A 239 -34.15 40.30 -1.21
CA ALA A 239 -34.67 38.93 -1.15
C ALA A 239 -33.98 38.02 -2.17
N GLN A 240 -33.84 38.46 -3.43
CA GLN A 240 -33.10 37.72 -4.47
C GLN A 240 -31.63 37.48 -4.10
N LEU A 241 -30.96 38.50 -3.54
CA LEU A 241 -29.59 38.35 -3.08
C LEU A 241 -29.48 37.34 -1.93
N LEU A 242 -30.48 37.28 -1.04
CA LEU A 242 -30.53 36.31 0.05
C LEU A 242 -30.88 34.90 -0.43
N GLU A 243 -31.75 34.75 -1.44
CA GLU A 243 -32.00 33.46 -2.11
C GLU A 243 -30.69 32.89 -2.66
N HIS A 244 -29.93 33.71 -3.40
CA HIS A 244 -28.63 33.29 -3.93
C HIS A 244 -27.60 33.01 -2.84
N LEU A 245 -27.62 33.75 -1.71
CA LEU A 245 -26.74 33.44 -0.57
C LEU A 245 -27.05 32.05 0.00
N VAL A 246 -28.32 31.69 0.14
CA VAL A 246 -28.74 30.36 0.62
C VAL A 246 -28.25 29.26 -0.33
N GLU A 247 -28.34 29.47 -1.64
CA GLU A 247 -27.80 28.55 -2.65
C GLU A 247 -26.27 28.37 -2.53
N LEU A 248 -25.52 29.47 -2.38
CA LEU A 248 -24.07 29.41 -2.23
C LEU A 248 -23.65 28.63 -0.98
N VAL A 249 -24.34 28.86 0.15
CA VAL A 249 -24.11 28.10 1.38
C VAL A 249 -24.50 26.62 1.20
N ALA A 250 -25.61 26.34 0.51
CA ALA A 250 -26.02 24.97 0.19
C ALA A 250 -24.97 24.23 -0.66
N ASP A 251 -24.33 24.92 -1.60
CA ASP A 251 -23.27 24.38 -2.45
C ASP A 251 -22.05 23.91 -1.64
N LYS A 252 -21.81 24.46 -0.43
CA LYS A 252 -20.76 23.95 0.46
C LYS A 252 -21.01 22.50 0.87
N PHE A 253 -22.27 22.07 1.07
CA PHE A 253 -22.60 20.67 1.37
C PHE A 253 -22.19 19.74 0.23
N ARG A 254 -22.33 20.18 -1.02
CA ARG A 254 -21.92 19.42 -2.21
C ARG A 254 -20.39 19.22 -2.24
N ILE A 255 -19.63 20.27 -1.96
CA ILE A 255 -18.15 20.22 -1.92
C ILE A 255 -17.67 19.30 -0.78
N ILE A 256 -18.30 19.40 0.39
CA ILE A 256 -18.04 18.51 1.54
C ILE A 256 -18.33 17.06 1.15
N GLY A 257 -19.50 16.78 0.55
CA GLY A 257 -19.88 15.44 0.11
C GLY A 257 -18.92 14.83 -0.92
N GLN A 258 -18.44 15.63 -1.88
CA GLN A 258 -17.41 15.17 -2.82
C GLN A 258 -16.11 14.76 -2.11
N THR A 259 -15.68 15.52 -1.11
CA THR A 259 -14.48 15.18 -0.33
C THR A 259 -14.70 13.92 0.53
N GLU A 260 -15.90 13.71 1.05
CA GLU A 260 -16.25 12.48 1.76
C GLU A 260 -16.18 11.25 0.84
N ASP A 261 -16.72 11.36 -0.37
CA ASP A 261 -16.67 10.27 -1.36
C ASP A 261 -15.24 9.92 -1.76
N GLU A 262 -14.38 10.93 -1.95
CA GLU A 262 -12.93 10.74 -2.18
C GLU A 262 -12.25 10.05 -0.98
N ASN A 263 -12.64 10.38 0.26
CA ASN A 263 -12.03 9.84 1.47
C ASN A 263 -12.56 8.45 1.86
N LYS A 264 -13.73 8.04 1.37
CA LYS A 264 -14.45 6.82 1.75
C LYS A 264 -13.67 5.50 1.55
N PRO A 265 -12.93 5.28 0.44
CA PRO A 265 -12.20 4.02 0.20
C PRO A 265 -11.19 3.68 1.31
N PHE A 266 -10.60 4.68 1.96
CA PHE A 266 -9.59 4.50 3.00
C PHE A 266 -10.13 3.94 4.33
N GLY A 267 -11.47 3.91 4.51
CA GLY A 267 -12.10 3.29 5.68
C GLY A 267 -11.80 1.80 5.81
N ARG A 268 -11.42 1.12 4.71
CA ARG A 268 -11.07 -0.32 4.67
C ARG A 268 -9.57 -0.58 4.54
N ILE A 269 -8.70 0.39 4.83
CA ILE A 269 -7.24 0.24 4.68
C ILE A 269 -6.65 -0.93 5.49
N GLN A 270 -7.29 -1.33 6.58
CA GLN A 270 -6.89 -2.51 7.36
C GLN A 270 -7.00 -3.82 6.57
N ASP A 271 -7.87 -3.91 5.57
CA ASP A 271 -7.98 -5.10 4.72
C ASP A 271 -6.78 -5.21 3.76
N VAL A 272 -6.25 -4.06 3.30
CA VAL A 272 -4.99 -3.99 2.55
C VAL A 272 -3.84 -4.48 3.43
N GLN A 273 -3.76 -4.01 4.69
CA GLN A 273 -2.76 -4.48 5.65
C GLN A 273 -2.84 -6.00 5.88
N LYS A 274 -4.04 -6.54 6.11
CA LYS A 274 -4.24 -7.99 6.29
C LYS A 274 -3.77 -8.78 5.08
N LYS A 275 -4.08 -8.32 3.87
CA LYS A 275 -3.66 -9.00 2.63
C LYS A 275 -2.13 -8.99 2.48
N SER A 276 -1.48 -7.83 2.67
CA SER A 276 -0.02 -7.74 2.65
C SER A 276 0.63 -8.63 3.71
N PHE A 277 0.03 -8.75 4.90
CA PHE A 277 0.54 -9.65 5.95
C PHE A 277 0.35 -11.14 5.63
N GLN A 278 -0.71 -11.50 4.90
CA GLN A 278 -0.87 -12.87 4.39
C GLN A 278 0.22 -13.20 3.35
N GLU A 279 0.53 -12.25 2.45
CA GLU A 279 1.60 -12.38 1.48
C GLU A 279 2.98 -12.51 2.15
N THR A 280 3.29 -11.66 3.16
CA THR A 280 4.55 -11.76 3.90
C THR A 280 4.64 -13.04 4.73
N SER A 281 3.54 -13.49 5.34
CA SER A 281 3.50 -14.76 6.07
C SER A 281 3.82 -15.94 5.16
N ALA A 282 3.28 -15.96 3.93
CA ALA A 282 3.58 -17.01 2.96
C ALA A 282 5.06 -17.04 2.58
N ILE A 283 5.68 -15.87 2.35
CA ILE A 283 7.12 -15.77 2.05
C ILE A 283 7.96 -16.23 3.26
N LYS A 284 7.62 -15.80 4.48
CA LYS A 284 8.30 -16.21 5.71
C LYS A 284 8.22 -17.71 5.94
N ASP A 285 7.05 -18.31 5.74
CA ASP A 285 6.85 -19.75 5.90
C ASP A 285 7.67 -20.55 4.87
N ALA A 286 7.75 -20.07 3.62
CA ALA A 286 8.59 -20.68 2.60
C ALA A 286 10.09 -20.63 2.99
N LYS A 287 10.58 -19.46 3.44
CA LYS A 287 11.98 -19.29 3.87
C LYS A 287 12.31 -20.06 5.15
N ARG A 288 11.39 -20.12 6.12
CA ARG A 288 11.55 -20.94 7.34
C ARG A 288 11.64 -22.43 7.01
N ARG A 289 10.80 -22.93 6.10
CA ARG A 289 10.88 -24.33 5.63
C ARG A 289 12.19 -24.63 4.90
N LEU A 290 12.67 -23.71 4.06
CA LEU A 290 13.97 -23.88 3.40
C LEU A 290 15.12 -23.89 4.40
N LYS A 291 15.13 -22.96 5.37
CA LYS A 291 16.12 -22.91 6.45
C LYS A 291 16.16 -24.20 7.26
N GLN A 292 15.00 -24.67 7.73
CA GLN A 292 14.92 -25.91 8.52
C GLN A 292 15.51 -27.10 7.76
N ARG A 293 15.19 -27.24 6.47
CA ARG A 293 15.76 -28.31 5.63
C ARG A 293 17.28 -28.19 5.48
N CYS A 294 17.81 -26.98 5.29
CA CYS A 294 19.25 -26.76 5.23
C CYS A 294 19.95 -27.08 6.57
N GLU A 295 19.33 -26.73 7.71
CA GLU A 295 19.85 -27.03 9.05
C GLU A 295 19.85 -28.53 9.33
N ASP A 296 18.80 -29.25 8.94
CA ASP A 296 18.71 -30.70 9.06
C ASP A 296 19.76 -31.41 8.17
N ASP A 297 19.95 -30.96 6.92
CA ASP A 297 20.99 -31.48 6.02
C ASP A 297 22.40 -31.17 6.53
N LEU A 298 22.65 -29.99 7.12
CA LEU A 298 23.93 -29.64 7.77
C LEU A 298 24.25 -30.54 8.96
N LYS A 299 23.22 -30.90 9.74
CA LYS A 299 23.36 -31.83 10.87
C LYS A 299 23.68 -33.24 10.39
N ASN A 300 22.93 -33.75 9.41
CA ASN A 300 23.17 -35.07 8.81
C ASN A 300 24.59 -35.19 8.21
N LEU A 301 25.08 -34.09 7.61
CA LEU A 301 26.42 -34.05 7.03
C LEU A 301 27.53 -34.01 8.09
N HIS A 302 27.32 -33.32 9.22
CA HIS A 302 28.24 -33.38 10.37
C HIS A 302 28.29 -34.80 10.97
N ASP A 303 27.14 -35.43 11.18
CA ASP A 303 27.05 -36.78 11.74
C ASP A 303 27.74 -37.81 10.82
N ALA A 304 27.62 -37.65 9.49
CA ALA A 304 28.26 -38.51 8.51
C ALA A 304 29.79 -38.35 8.47
N ILE A 305 30.32 -37.12 8.57
CA ILE A 305 31.77 -36.87 8.64
C ILE A 305 32.35 -37.51 9.91
N GLN A 306 31.71 -37.28 11.06
CA GLN A 306 32.17 -37.82 12.34
C GLN A 306 32.18 -39.36 12.36
N LYS A 307 31.21 -40.00 11.69
CA LYS A 307 31.16 -41.45 11.54
C LYS A 307 32.29 -41.98 10.64
N ALA A 308 32.58 -41.32 9.53
CA ALA A 308 33.68 -41.70 8.63
C ALA A 308 35.05 -41.58 9.33
N ASP A 309 35.25 -40.54 10.14
CA ASP A 309 36.48 -40.35 10.94
C ASP A 309 36.70 -41.50 11.95
N MET A 310 35.63 -41.99 12.59
CA MET A 310 35.72 -43.11 13.53
C MET A 310 36.00 -44.46 12.83
N GLU A 311 35.40 -44.69 11.66
CA GLU A 311 35.62 -45.91 10.87
C GLU A 311 37.07 -46.02 10.34
N ASP A 312 37.68 -44.89 9.97
CA ASP A 312 39.10 -44.83 9.58
C ASP A 312 40.05 -45.13 10.74
N ALA A 313 39.78 -44.55 11.92
CA ALA A 313 40.58 -44.79 13.12
C ALA A 313 40.57 -46.28 13.55
N GLU A 314 39.44 -46.97 13.39
CA GLU A 314 39.34 -48.41 13.67
C GLU A 314 40.09 -49.27 12.63
N ALA A 315 40.09 -48.87 11.36
CA ALA A 315 40.82 -49.56 10.30
C ALA A 315 42.34 -49.46 10.49
N MET A 316 42.87 -48.28 10.85
CA MET A 316 44.29 -48.09 11.17
C MET A 316 44.74 -48.97 12.34
N LYS A 317 43.90 -49.13 13.37
CA LYS A 317 44.19 -49.97 14.54
C LYS A 317 44.26 -51.46 14.20
N ARG A 318 43.41 -51.94 13.28
CA ARG A 318 43.43 -53.34 12.79
C ARG A 318 44.71 -53.65 12.01
N PHE A 319 45.21 -52.71 11.21
CA PHE A 319 46.46 -52.86 10.45
C PHE A 319 47.70 -52.97 11.37
N ALA A 320 47.79 -52.11 12.39
CA ALA A 320 48.89 -52.16 13.37
C ALA A 320 48.96 -53.50 14.12
N THR A 321 47.80 -54.09 14.44
CA THR A 321 47.70 -55.36 15.18
C THR A 321 48.08 -56.58 14.31
N GLN A 322 47.92 -56.50 12.99
CA GLN A 322 48.36 -57.56 12.05
C GLN A 322 49.88 -57.52 11.81
N LYS A 323 50.48 -56.32 11.78
CA LYS A 323 51.93 -56.14 11.62
C LYS A 323 52.73 -56.76 12.77
N GLU A 324 52.28 -56.58 14.01
CA GLU A 324 52.94 -57.11 15.21
C GLU A 324 52.89 -58.66 15.29
N LYS A 325 51.83 -59.29 14.75
CA LYS A 325 51.74 -60.75 14.62
C LYS A 325 52.69 -61.33 13.57
N SER A 326 52.96 -60.56 12.51
CA SER A 326 53.89 -60.95 11.45
C SER A 326 55.35 -60.90 11.92
N GLU A 327 55.72 -59.86 12.68
CA GLU A 327 57.08 -59.69 13.22
C GLU A 327 57.45 -60.78 14.25
N LYS A 328 56.50 -61.26 15.07
CA LYS A 328 56.72 -62.38 16.00
C LYS A 328 56.95 -63.73 15.30
N PHE A 329 56.29 -63.98 14.16
CA PHE A 329 56.46 -65.22 13.39
C PHE A 329 57.82 -65.27 12.66
N ILE A 330 58.35 -64.11 12.24
CA ILE A 330 59.66 -64.00 11.59
C ILE A 330 60.79 -64.35 12.56
N GLN A 331 60.69 -63.95 13.83
CA GLN A 331 61.72 -64.19 14.84
C GLN A 331 61.75 -65.65 15.34
N GLU A 332 60.58 -66.28 15.55
CA GLU A 332 60.49 -67.68 16.01
C GLU A 332 60.89 -68.70 14.93
N ASN A 333 60.88 -68.30 13.65
CA ASN A 333 61.32 -69.13 12.52
C ASN A 333 62.86 -69.15 12.41
N LEU A 334 63.51 -68.00 12.65
CA LEU A 334 64.96 -67.82 12.58
C LEU A 334 65.71 -68.75 13.55
N ASP A 335 65.17 -68.92 14.76
CA ASP A 335 65.75 -69.79 15.80
C ASP A 335 65.64 -71.30 15.48
N ARG A 336 64.73 -71.71 14.58
CA ARG A 336 64.58 -73.11 14.12
C ARG A 336 65.45 -73.43 12.90
N GLN A 337 66.01 -72.41 12.23
CA GLN A 337 66.79 -72.56 10.99
C GLN A 337 68.25 -72.99 11.24
N ASP A 338 68.84 -72.64 12.38
CA ASP A 338 70.21 -73.07 12.75
C ASP A 338 70.33 -74.58 13.03
N GLU A 339 69.23 -75.22 13.45
CA GLU A 339 69.20 -76.66 13.74
C GLU A 339 69.06 -77.53 12.47
N ALA A 340 68.54 -76.95 11.38
CA ALA A 340 68.39 -77.60 10.07
C ALA A 340 69.71 -77.68 9.27
N TRP A 341 70.79 -77.02 9.73
CA TRP A 341 72.12 -77.02 9.11
C TRP A 341 72.78 -78.42 9.05
N ARG A 342 72.25 -79.43 9.75
CA ARG A 342 72.67 -80.84 9.56
C ARG A 342 71.96 -81.56 8.40
N ARG A 343 71.00 -80.94 7.72
CA ARG A 343 70.18 -81.51 6.62
C ARG A 343 70.60 -80.96 5.23
N ILE A 344 71.90 -80.75 5.03
CA ILE A 344 72.50 -80.10 3.85
C ILE A 344 72.21 -80.81 2.49
N GLN A 345 71.72 -82.06 2.46
CA GLN A 345 71.32 -82.74 1.20
C GLN A 345 69.85 -82.53 0.77
N GLU A 346 69.02 -81.88 1.60
CA GLU A 346 67.62 -81.53 1.26
C GLU A 346 67.50 -80.14 0.58
N LEU A 347 68.60 -79.36 0.59
CA LEU A 347 68.64 -77.92 0.23
C LEU A 347 68.39 -77.62 -1.26
N GLU A 348 68.53 -78.59 -2.16
CA GLU A 348 68.31 -78.37 -3.61
C GLU A 348 66.81 -78.27 -3.97
N ARG A 349 65.91 -78.97 -3.26
CA ARG A 349 64.45 -78.90 -3.48
C ARG A 349 63.75 -77.75 -2.76
N VAL A 350 64.41 -77.13 -1.78
CA VAL A 350 63.87 -76.03 -0.98
C VAL A 350 64.06 -74.68 -1.68
N LEU A 351 65.13 -74.51 -2.48
CA LEU A 351 65.38 -73.28 -3.25
C LEU A 351 64.30 -72.97 -4.28
N GLN A 352 63.72 -73.99 -4.94
CA GLN A 352 62.60 -73.80 -5.85
C GLN A 352 61.30 -73.41 -5.12
N ARG A 353 61.06 -73.91 -3.91
CA ARG A 353 59.83 -73.65 -3.14
C ARG A 353 59.82 -72.24 -2.52
N LEU A 354 60.97 -71.77 -2.02
CA LEU A 354 61.15 -70.42 -1.50
C LEU A 354 61.05 -69.33 -2.59
N GLY A 355 61.45 -69.64 -3.83
CA GLY A 355 61.25 -68.76 -4.98
C GLY A 355 59.78 -68.57 -5.37
N THR A 356 58.94 -69.61 -5.19
CA THR A 356 57.49 -69.53 -5.41
C THR A 356 56.79 -68.77 -4.29
N GLU A 357 57.14 -69.03 -3.03
CA GLU A 357 56.56 -68.33 -1.86
C GLU A 357 56.90 -66.83 -1.85
N ARG A 358 58.10 -66.44 -2.28
CA ARG A 358 58.48 -65.03 -2.44
C ARG A 358 57.73 -64.32 -3.57
N PHE A 359 57.50 -64.99 -4.70
CA PHE A 359 56.70 -64.46 -5.81
C PHE A 359 55.25 -64.21 -5.40
N GLU A 360 54.65 -65.16 -4.66
CA GLU A 360 53.27 -65.03 -4.16
C GLU A 360 53.13 -63.89 -3.16
N GLU A 361 54.09 -63.69 -2.25
CA GLU A 361 54.05 -62.58 -1.28
C GLU A 361 54.29 -61.22 -1.94
N VAL A 362 55.17 -61.11 -2.95
CA VAL A 362 55.34 -59.87 -3.74
C VAL A 362 54.04 -59.52 -4.48
N LYS A 363 53.37 -60.51 -5.08
CA LYS A 363 52.07 -60.31 -5.72
C LYS A 363 50.99 -59.86 -4.72
N ARG A 364 50.95 -60.49 -3.54
CA ARG A 364 50.03 -60.14 -2.43
C ARG A 364 50.23 -58.70 -1.95
N ARG A 365 51.50 -58.27 -1.76
CA ARG A 365 51.84 -56.90 -1.36
C ARG A 365 51.42 -55.86 -2.40
N ILE A 366 51.62 -56.14 -3.69
CA ILE A 366 51.19 -55.24 -4.76
C ILE A 366 49.66 -55.07 -4.74
N GLU A 367 48.90 -56.14 -4.54
CA GLU A 367 47.42 -56.11 -4.49
C GLU A 367 46.84 -55.49 -3.20
N GLU A 368 47.56 -55.55 -2.08
CA GLU A 368 47.18 -54.88 -0.83
C GLU A 368 47.46 -53.37 -0.89
N ASN A 369 48.60 -52.96 -1.43
CA ASN A 369 48.95 -51.53 -1.58
C ASN A 369 47.99 -50.80 -2.55
N ASP A 370 47.57 -51.48 -3.63
CA ASP A 370 46.55 -50.97 -4.55
C ASP A 370 45.21 -50.66 -3.89
N ARG A 371 44.78 -51.51 -2.96
CA ARG A 371 43.51 -51.35 -2.24
C ARG A 371 43.57 -50.20 -1.25
N GLU A 372 44.69 -50.05 -0.55
CA GLU A 372 44.87 -48.99 0.44
C GLU A 372 44.97 -47.60 -0.21
N GLU A 373 45.68 -47.48 -1.32
CA GLU A 373 45.76 -46.19 -2.02
C GLU A 373 44.42 -45.79 -2.67
N LYS A 374 43.64 -46.76 -3.16
CA LYS A 374 42.27 -46.49 -3.65
C LYS A 374 41.38 -45.92 -2.54
N ARG A 375 41.46 -46.46 -1.33
CA ARG A 375 40.69 -45.97 -0.16
C ARG A 375 41.03 -44.53 0.22
N LYS A 376 42.32 -44.18 0.26
CA LYS A 376 42.78 -42.82 0.60
C LYS A 376 42.26 -41.76 -0.37
N VAL A 377 42.26 -42.07 -1.68
CA VAL A 377 41.76 -41.16 -2.72
C VAL A 377 40.25 -40.97 -2.63
N GLU A 378 39.48 -42.05 -2.37
CA GLU A 378 38.02 -41.97 -2.20
C GLU A 378 37.62 -41.14 -0.97
N TYR A 379 38.38 -41.21 0.12
CA TYR A 379 38.16 -40.42 1.32
C TYR A 379 38.41 -38.92 1.10
N GLN A 380 39.52 -38.56 0.45
CA GLN A 380 39.82 -37.15 0.15
C GLN A 380 38.76 -36.54 -0.78
N GLN A 381 38.30 -37.28 -1.79
CA GLN A 381 37.21 -36.85 -2.67
C GLN A 381 35.89 -36.62 -1.92
N PHE A 382 35.57 -37.47 -0.94
CA PHE A 382 34.39 -37.28 -0.09
C PHE A 382 34.48 -35.97 0.72
N LEU A 383 35.62 -35.70 1.36
CA LEU A 383 35.83 -34.47 2.13
C LEU A 383 35.73 -33.21 1.26
N ASP A 384 36.28 -33.23 0.05
CA ASP A 384 36.25 -32.09 -0.86
C ASP A 384 34.80 -31.77 -1.31
N VAL A 385 34.02 -32.79 -1.68
CA VAL A 385 32.60 -32.62 -2.08
C VAL A 385 31.74 -32.20 -0.87
N CYS A 386 31.96 -32.79 0.31
CA CYS A 386 31.29 -32.38 1.55
C CYS A 386 31.60 -30.92 1.92
N GLY A 387 32.87 -30.49 1.81
CA GLY A 387 33.30 -29.13 2.10
C GLY A 387 32.68 -28.10 1.14
N GLN A 388 32.55 -28.45 -0.14
CA GLN A 388 31.85 -27.60 -1.11
C GLN A 388 30.35 -27.51 -0.81
N HIS A 389 29.69 -28.63 -0.50
CA HIS A 389 28.25 -28.65 -0.20
C HIS A 389 27.92 -27.91 1.11
N LYS A 390 28.73 -28.08 2.15
CA LYS A 390 28.61 -27.35 3.43
C LYS A 390 28.64 -25.83 3.24
N LYS A 391 29.58 -25.32 2.43
CA LYS A 391 29.67 -23.87 2.13
C LYS A 391 28.41 -23.33 1.44
N LEU A 392 27.81 -24.10 0.54
CA LEU A 392 26.56 -23.71 -0.13
C LEU A 392 25.36 -23.69 0.82
N LEU A 393 25.29 -24.65 1.75
CA LEU A 393 24.25 -24.70 2.79
C LEU A 393 24.39 -23.52 3.76
N GLU A 394 25.59 -23.23 4.26
CA GLU A 394 25.87 -22.08 5.15
C GLU A 394 25.51 -20.74 4.47
N LEU A 395 25.89 -20.57 3.20
CA LEU A 395 25.51 -19.40 2.40
C LEU A 395 23.98 -19.27 2.23
N SER A 396 23.29 -20.40 2.06
CA SER A 396 21.84 -20.43 1.90
C SER A 396 21.10 -20.09 3.20
N VAL A 397 21.60 -20.57 4.35
CA VAL A 397 21.07 -20.20 5.67
C VAL A 397 21.24 -18.70 5.93
N TYR A 398 22.42 -18.15 5.66
CA TYR A 398 22.69 -16.71 5.77
C TYR A 398 21.72 -15.86 4.93
N ASN A 399 21.51 -16.22 3.67
CA ASN A 399 20.57 -15.51 2.79
C ASN A 399 19.10 -15.64 3.27
N CYS A 400 18.70 -16.79 3.82
CA CYS A 400 17.36 -16.95 4.40
C CYS A 400 17.14 -16.06 5.64
N ASP A 401 18.12 -15.96 6.52
CA ASP A 401 18.05 -15.10 7.70
C ASP A 401 18.03 -13.61 7.34
N LEU A 402 18.79 -13.22 6.31
CA LEU A 402 18.75 -11.87 5.75
C LEU A 402 17.37 -11.57 5.13
N ALA A 403 16.80 -12.50 4.36
CA ALA A 403 15.45 -12.34 3.80
C ALA A 403 14.38 -12.15 4.89
N MET A 404 14.43 -12.93 5.98
CA MET A 404 13.49 -12.81 7.10
C MET A 404 13.55 -11.42 7.76
N ARG A 405 14.76 -10.85 7.93
CA ARG A 405 14.94 -9.50 8.47
C ARG A 405 14.42 -8.42 7.52
N CYS A 406 14.73 -8.52 6.23
CA CYS A 406 14.23 -7.59 5.21
C CYS A 406 12.70 -7.61 5.12
N ILE A 407 12.06 -8.78 5.17
CA ILE A 407 10.59 -8.91 5.18
C ILE A 407 10.00 -8.28 6.45
N GLY A 408 10.64 -8.45 7.61
CA GLY A 408 10.20 -7.80 8.86
C GLY A 408 10.17 -6.27 8.73
N MET A 409 11.21 -5.67 8.16
CA MET A 409 11.24 -4.22 7.90
C MET A 409 10.18 -3.78 6.86
N MET A 410 9.87 -4.63 5.86
CA MET A 410 8.78 -4.36 4.91
C MET A 410 7.39 -4.41 5.56
N GLU A 411 7.15 -5.33 6.49
CA GLU A 411 5.89 -5.40 7.26
C GLU A 411 5.70 -4.17 8.14
N GLU A 412 6.76 -3.69 8.79
CA GLU A 412 6.71 -2.45 9.57
C GLU A 412 6.37 -1.25 8.67
N LEU A 413 6.95 -1.16 7.47
CA LEU A 413 6.62 -0.13 6.49
C LEU A 413 5.14 -0.17 6.11
N VAL A 414 4.61 -1.36 5.79
CA VAL A 414 3.19 -1.57 5.49
C VAL A 414 2.31 -1.15 6.67
N ALA A 415 2.65 -1.56 7.89
CA ALA A 415 1.89 -1.25 9.09
C ALA A 415 1.86 0.26 9.39
N GLU A 416 3.01 0.92 9.35
CA GLU A 416 3.14 2.37 9.55
C GLU A 416 2.40 3.14 8.46
N GLY A 417 2.50 2.72 7.20
CA GLY A 417 1.78 3.30 6.06
C GLY A 417 0.27 3.21 6.23
N CYS A 418 -0.26 2.01 6.51
CA CYS A 418 -1.69 1.79 6.76
C CYS A 418 -2.20 2.57 7.99
N SER A 419 -1.40 2.62 9.06
CA SER A 419 -1.75 3.39 10.27
C SER A 419 -1.81 4.89 10.00
N ALA A 420 -0.85 5.42 9.23
CA ALA A 420 -0.84 6.84 8.85
C ALA A 420 -2.04 7.19 7.97
N ILE A 421 -2.37 6.35 6.98
CA ILE A 421 -3.55 6.52 6.12
C ILE A 421 -4.83 6.49 6.97
N LYS A 422 -4.94 5.53 7.91
CA LYS A 422 -6.10 5.44 8.81
C LYS A 422 -6.25 6.69 9.67
N SER A 423 -5.17 7.13 10.31
CA SER A 423 -5.18 8.35 11.13
C SER A 423 -5.58 9.58 10.32
N ARG A 424 -5.09 9.72 9.08
CA ARG A 424 -5.47 10.86 8.21
C ARG A 424 -6.90 10.75 7.71
N HIS A 425 -7.39 9.55 7.40
CA HIS A 425 -8.79 9.30 7.05
C HIS A 425 -9.72 9.72 8.19
N ASP A 426 -9.43 9.28 9.42
CA ASP A 426 -10.22 9.58 10.61
C ASP A 426 -10.23 11.09 10.89
N LYS A 427 -9.05 11.73 10.87
CA LYS A 427 -8.93 13.19 11.00
C LYS A 427 -9.69 13.95 9.91
N THR A 428 -9.70 13.45 8.67
CA THR A 428 -10.45 14.08 7.58
C THR A 428 -11.97 13.94 7.82
N ASN A 429 -12.44 12.81 8.34
CA ASN A 429 -13.86 12.66 8.68
C ASN A 429 -14.29 13.57 9.84
N GLU A 430 -13.44 13.72 10.86
CA GLU A 430 -13.67 14.67 11.95
C GLU A 430 -13.74 16.11 11.41
N GLU A 431 -12.74 16.52 10.63
CA GLU A 431 -12.72 17.85 9.99
C GLU A 431 -13.97 18.09 9.11
N LEU A 432 -14.44 17.09 8.36
CA LEU A 432 -15.63 17.20 7.50
C LEU A 432 -16.93 17.25 8.31
N ALA A 433 -17.02 16.49 9.42
CA ALA A 433 -18.16 16.51 10.32
C ALA A 433 -18.31 17.88 11.01
N ASP A 434 -17.22 18.41 11.54
CA ASP A 434 -17.18 19.74 12.17
C ASP A 434 -17.57 20.83 11.16
N LEU A 435 -17.03 20.75 9.95
CA LEU A 435 -17.32 21.71 8.89
C LEU A 435 -18.77 21.62 8.42
N ARG A 436 -19.32 20.41 8.28
CA ARG A 436 -20.74 20.23 7.92
C ARG A 436 -21.66 20.87 8.96
N LEU A 437 -21.34 20.71 10.24
CA LEU A 437 -22.10 21.34 11.32
C LEU A 437 -22.01 22.88 11.25
N GLN A 438 -20.82 23.43 10.97
CA GLN A 438 -20.64 24.87 10.75
C GLN A 438 -21.46 25.38 9.56
N VAL A 439 -21.49 24.64 8.44
CA VAL A 439 -22.29 25.01 7.26
C VAL A 439 -23.79 24.98 7.58
N HIS A 440 -24.28 24.03 8.39
CA HIS A 440 -25.68 24.05 8.86
C HIS A 440 -26.00 25.30 9.69
N GLN A 441 -25.09 25.74 10.56
CA GLN A 441 -25.27 26.99 11.33
C GLN A 441 -25.26 28.23 10.43
N GLU A 442 -24.37 28.27 9.43
CA GLU A 442 -24.32 29.35 8.44
C GLU A 442 -25.60 29.36 7.57
N TYR A 443 -26.08 28.19 7.17
CA TYR A 443 -27.32 28.04 6.43
C TYR A 443 -28.52 28.53 7.24
N LEU A 444 -28.61 28.17 8.53
CA LEU A 444 -29.62 28.70 9.45
C LEU A 444 -29.62 30.23 9.46
N GLU A 445 -28.45 30.86 9.54
CA GLU A 445 -28.35 32.32 9.59
C GLU A 445 -28.73 32.98 8.25
N ALA A 446 -28.32 32.41 7.12
CA ALA A 446 -28.71 32.86 5.79
C ALA A 446 -30.23 32.71 5.57
N PHE A 447 -30.76 31.53 5.90
CA PHE A 447 -32.19 31.22 5.84
C PHE A 447 -33.01 32.15 6.74
N ARG A 448 -32.58 32.37 7.99
CA ARG A 448 -33.23 33.30 8.93
C ARG A 448 -33.35 34.71 8.34
N ARG A 449 -32.30 35.21 7.67
CA ARG A 449 -32.32 36.53 7.02
C ARG A 449 -33.27 36.57 5.82
N LEU A 450 -33.27 35.53 4.99
CA LEU A 450 -34.18 35.39 3.86
C LEU A 450 -35.64 35.34 4.34
N TYR A 451 -35.95 34.42 5.24
CA TYR A 451 -37.29 34.16 5.75
C TYR A 451 -37.89 35.40 6.42
N LYS A 452 -37.10 36.13 7.22
CA LYS A 452 -37.51 37.42 7.79
C LYS A 452 -37.77 38.50 6.76
N THR A 453 -36.98 38.54 5.68
CA THR A 453 -37.14 39.54 4.61
C THR A 453 -38.39 39.25 3.78
N LEU A 454 -38.63 37.99 3.43
CA LEU A 454 -39.85 37.55 2.76
C LEU A 454 -41.08 37.78 3.63
N GLY A 455 -41.03 37.42 4.92
CA GLY A 455 -42.12 37.67 5.87
C GLY A 455 -42.48 39.15 6.01
N GLN A 456 -41.48 40.05 5.93
CA GLN A 456 -41.71 41.50 5.90
C GLN A 456 -42.39 41.96 4.61
N LEU A 457 -41.99 41.41 3.47
CA LEU A 457 -42.61 41.70 2.17
C LEU A 457 -44.07 41.21 2.14
N VAL A 458 -44.32 39.96 2.55
CA VAL A 458 -45.67 39.38 2.66
C VAL A 458 -46.54 40.25 3.56
N TYR A 459 -46.10 40.57 4.77
CA TYR A 459 -46.87 41.42 5.69
C TYR A 459 -47.22 42.79 5.07
N LYS A 460 -46.25 43.44 4.41
CA LYS A 460 -46.49 44.75 3.76
C LYS A 460 -47.45 44.65 2.58
N LYS A 461 -47.35 43.59 1.76
CA LYS A 461 -48.25 43.35 0.64
C LYS A 461 -49.66 43.02 1.10
N GLU A 462 -49.83 42.24 2.16
CA GLU A 462 -51.13 42.01 2.79
C GLU A 462 -51.77 43.33 3.25
N LYS A 463 -51.00 44.23 3.87
CA LYS A 463 -51.52 45.55 4.28
C LYS A 463 -51.84 46.46 3.09
N ARG A 464 -51.04 46.42 2.02
CA ARG A 464 -51.33 47.13 0.77
C ARG A 464 -52.61 46.59 0.12
N LEU A 465 -52.82 45.28 0.13
CA LEU A 465 -54.03 44.66 -0.39
C LEU A 465 -55.27 45.07 0.43
N GLU A 466 -55.19 45.03 1.76
CA GLU A 466 -56.25 45.53 2.66
C GLU A 466 -56.59 47.00 2.39
N GLU A 467 -55.58 47.83 2.10
CA GLU A 467 -55.75 49.25 1.80
C GLU A 467 -56.40 49.46 0.43
N ILE A 468 -55.97 48.72 -0.60
CA ILE A 468 -56.61 48.72 -1.92
C ILE A 468 -58.08 48.29 -1.80
N ASP A 469 -58.39 47.24 -1.03
CA ASP A 469 -59.77 46.81 -0.79
C ASP A 469 -60.60 47.88 -0.08
N ARG A 470 -60.02 48.63 0.88
CA ARG A 470 -60.68 49.80 1.49
C ARG A 470 -60.93 50.89 0.45
N ASN A 471 -59.94 51.21 -0.38
CA ASN A 471 -60.07 52.23 -1.42
C ASN A 471 -61.13 51.84 -2.45
N ILE A 472 -61.19 50.58 -2.88
CA ILE A 472 -62.24 50.06 -3.77
C ILE A 472 -63.62 50.28 -3.15
N ARG A 473 -63.80 49.96 -1.86
CA ARG A 473 -65.08 50.20 -1.15
C ARG A 473 -65.43 51.69 -1.09
N THR A 474 -64.48 52.54 -0.71
CA THR A 474 -64.70 54.00 -0.63
C THR A 474 -65.04 54.59 -2.00
N THR A 475 -64.28 54.26 -3.04
CA THR A 475 -64.53 54.73 -4.41
C THR A 475 -65.85 54.19 -4.96
N HIS A 476 -66.25 52.97 -4.58
CA HIS A 476 -67.56 52.44 -4.94
C HIS A 476 -68.69 53.24 -4.30
N ILE A 477 -68.60 53.56 -3.01
CA ILE A 477 -69.59 54.41 -2.33
C ILE A 477 -69.68 55.79 -2.99
N GLN A 478 -68.54 56.42 -3.29
CA GLN A 478 -68.48 57.71 -4.00
C GLN A 478 -69.12 57.63 -5.39
N LEU A 479 -68.90 56.53 -6.12
CA LEU A 479 -69.53 56.28 -7.41
C LEU A 479 -71.06 56.21 -7.30
N GLU A 480 -71.59 55.45 -6.34
CA GLU A 480 -73.05 55.33 -6.13
C GLU A 480 -73.67 56.69 -5.79
N PHE A 481 -73.06 57.46 -4.89
CA PHE A 481 -73.52 58.82 -4.58
C PHE A 481 -73.52 59.73 -5.81
N ALA A 482 -72.43 59.72 -6.60
CA ALA A 482 -72.31 60.52 -7.81
C ALA A 482 -73.37 60.14 -8.86
N ILE A 483 -73.70 58.85 -8.98
CA ILE A 483 -74.78 58.36 -9.86
C ILE A 483 -76.13 58.90 -9.39
N GLU A 484 -76.44 58.79 -8.09
CA GLU A 484 -77.72 59.23 -7.51
C GLU A 484 -77.91 60.74 -7.60
N THR A 485 -76.83 61.53 -7.53
CA THR A 485 -76.89 63.00 -7.64
C THR A 485 -76.66 63.54 -9.05
N PHE A 486 -76.56 62.67 -10.07
CA PHE A 486 -76.19 63.05 -11.44
C PHE A 486 -74.88 63.85 -11.55
N ASP A 487 -73.91 63.59 -10.67
CA ASP A 487 -72.59 64.26 -10.69
C ASP A 487 -71.76 63.75 -11.90
N PRO A 488 -71.29 64.64 -12.80
CA PRO A 488 -70.43 64.29 -13.93
C PRO A 488 -69.15 63.52 -13.56
N ASN A 489 -68.70 63.59 -12.30
CA ASN A 489 -67.53 62.86 -11.81
C ASN A 489 -67.76 61.34 -11.65
N ALA A 490 -68.99 60.83 -11.79
CA ALA A 490 -69.27 59.39 -11.71
C ALA A 490 -68.36 58.55 -12.63
N LYS A 491 -68.07 59.03 -13.85
CA LYS A 491 -67.15 58.34 -14.77
C LYS A 491 -65.72 58.20 -14.19
N LYS A 492 -65.20 59.24 -13.53
CA LYS A 492 -63.86 59.23 -12.91
C LYS A 492 -63.78 58.18 -11.80
N HIS A 493 -64.81 58.08 -10.95
CA HIS A 493 -64.86 57.08 -9.89
C HIS A 493 -64.98 55.65 -10.44
N SER A 494 -65.75 55.46 -11.53
CA SER A 494 -65.82 54.17 -12.25
C SER A 494 -64.44 53.75 -12.80
N ASP A 495 -63.75 54.65 -13.50
CA ASP A 495 -62.44 54.35 -14.09
C ASP A 495 -61.38 54.11 -13.00
N ALA A 496 -61.38 54.92 -11.93
CA ALA A 496 -60.54 54.69 -10.75
C ALA A 496 -60.81 53.33 -10.08
N LYS A 497 -62.07 52.92 -9.95
CA LYS A 497 -62.44 51.60 -9.42
C LYS A 497 -61.89 50.47 -10.29
N LYS A 498 -61.94 50.59 -11.62
CA LYS A 498 -61.35 49.59 -12.55
C LYS A 498 -59.84 49.49 -12.38
N GLU A 499 -59.13 50.61 -12.28
CA GLU A 499 -57.68 50.61 -12.05
C GLU A 499 -57.31 50.02 -10.68
N LEU A 500 -58.09 50.31 -9.63
CA LEU A 500 -57.90 49.68 -8.32
C LEU A 500 -58.09 48.15 -8.36
N TYR A 501 -59.05 47.62 -9.14
CA TYR A 501 -59.17 46.16 -9.31
C TYR A 501 -57.99 45.53 -10.04
N LYS A 502 -57.43 46.21 -11.05
CA LYS A 502 -56.21 45.73 -11.73
C LYS A 502 -55.03 45.70 -10.75
N LEU A 503 -54.86 46.78 -9.98
CA LEU A 503 -53.81 46.86 -8.96
C LEU A 503 -54.00 45.80 -7.86
N ARG A 504 -55.23 45.54 -7.44
CA ARG A 504 -55.57 44.47 -6.49
C ARG A 504 -55.10 43.11 -7.01
N ALA A 505 -55.47 42.77 -8.25
CA ALA A 505 -55.08 41.49 -8.86
C ALA A 505 -53.55 41.35 -8.97
N GLN A 506 -52.84 42.41 -9.37
CA GLN A 506 -51.38 42.41 -9.42
C GLN A 506 -50.74 42.18 -8.04
N VAL A 507 -51.21 42.88 -7.01
CA VAL A 507 -50.68 42.72 -5.63
C VAL A 507 -51.02 41.36 -5.06
N GLU A 508 -52.18 40.79 -5.40
CA GLU A 508 -52.61 39.45 -4.99
C GLU A 508 -51.73 38.36 -5.62
N GLU A 509 -51.38 38.48 -6.91
CA GLU A 509 -50.42 37.58 -7.59
C GLU A 509 -49.01 37.67 -7.00
N GLU A 510 -48.51 38.89 -6.77
CA GLU A 510 -47.21 39.09 -6.12
C GLU A 510 -47.17 38.52 -4.68
N LEU A 511 -48.28 38.62 -3.95
CA LEU A 511 -48.42 38.09 -2.60
C LEU A 511 -48.36 36.56 -2.59
N GLU A 512 -49.06 35.91 -3.52
CA GLU A 512 -49.05 34.44 -3.63
C GLU A 512 -47.65 33.93 -3.98
N MET A 513 -46.97 34.56 -4.95
CA MET A 513 -45.60 34.23 -5.31
C MET A 513 -44.62 34.35 -4.12
N LEU A 514 -44.80 35.35 -3.25
CA LEU A 514 -43.99 35.47 -2.04
C LEU A 514 -44.30 34.39 -1.00
N LYS A 515 -45.56 33.95 -0.87
CA LYS A 515 -45.96 32.86 0.03
C LYS A 515 -45.41 31.52 -0.45
N ASP A 516 -45.47 31.24 -1.74
CA ASP A 516 -44.89 30.04 -2.35
C ASP A 516 -43.38 29.99 -2.11
N LYS A 517 -42.67 31.11 -2.31
CA LYS A 517 -41.24 31.22 -1.99
C LYS A 517 -40.93 30.94 -0.52
N MET A 518 -41.75 31.44 0.41
CA MET A 518 -41.56 31.15 1.84
C MET A 518 -41.80 29.67 2.16
N ALA A 519 -42.83 29.05 1.57
CA ALA A 519 -43.11 27.63 1.75
C ALA A 519 -41.96 26.75 1.24
N GLN A 520 -41.46 27.04 0.03
CA GLN A 520 -40.32 26.33 -0.55
C GLN A 520 -39.05 26.51 0.28
N ALA A 521 -38.76 27.74 0.73
CA ALA A 521 -37.58 28.00 1.57
C ALA A 521 -37.66 27.23 2.91
N LEU A 522 -38.85 27.07 3.47
CA LEU A 522 -39.08 26.31 4.70
C LEU A 522 -38.86 24.80 4.50
N GLU A 523 -39.37 24.24 3.40
CA GLU A 523 -39.13 22.82 3.05
C GLU A 523 -37.63 22.52 2.89
N MET A 524 -36.91 23.40 2.20
CA MET A 524 -35.46 23.29 2.00
C MET A 524 -34.66 23.45 3.30
N PHE A 525 -35.24 24.03 4.36
CA PHE A 525 -34.60 24.17 5.66
C PHE A 525 -34.70 22.91 6.52
N GLY A 526 -35.69 22.04 6.29
CA GLY A 526 -35.94 20.82 7.09
C GLY A 526 -34.70 19.96 7.37
N PRO A 527 -33.86 19.63 6.37
CA PRO A 527 -32.63 18.85 6.62
C PRO A 527 -31.63 19.53 7.57
N THR A 528 -31.59 20.87 7.56
CA THR A 528 -30.73 21.65 8.47
C THR A 528 -31.31 21.69 9.88
N GLU A 529 -32.63 21.83 10.02
CA GLU A 529 -33.32 21.73 11.30
C GLU A 529 -33.06 20.38 11.98
N ASP A 530 -33.25 19.28 11.25
CA ASP A 530 -32.99 17.93 11.76
C ASP A 530 -31.54 17.75 12.20
N ALA A 531 -30.58 18.22 11.40
CA ALA A 531 -29.15 18.10 11.69
C ALA A 531 -28.74 18.90 12.95
N LEU A 532 -29.26 20.12 13.10
CA LEU A 532 -28.99 20.97 14.27
C LEU A 532 -29.61 20.38 15.55
N ASN A 533 -30.83 19.86 15.46
CA ASN A 533 -31.51 19.19 16.56
C ASN A 533 -30.75 17.92 17.01
N GLN A 534 -30.29 17.10 16.05
CA GLN A 534 -29.46 15.93 16.35
C GLN A 534 -28.12 16.30 16.99
N ALA A 535 -27.55 17.43 16.61
CA ALA A 535 -26.33 17.97 17.22
C ALA A 535 -26.58 18.65 18.59
N GLY A 536 -27.84 18.76 19.04
CA GLY A 536 -28.22 19.40 20.30
C GLY A 536 -28.01 20.91 20.31
N ILE A 537 -28.05 21.57 19.14
CA ILE A 537 -27.92 23.02 19.04
C ILE A 537 -29.31 23.65 19.21
N GLU A 538 -29.49 24.40 20.30
CA GLU A 538 -30.72 25.17 20.52
C GLU A 538 -30.77 26.40 19.63
N PHE A 539 -31.88 26.57 18.90
CA PHE A 539 -32.17 27.78 18.13
C PHE A 539 -33.68 28.05 18.10
N VAL A 540 -34.06 29.32 17.91
CA VAL A 540 -35.46 29.70 17.67
C VAL A 540 -35.76 29.52 16.19
N HIS A 541 -36.86 28.85 15.88
CA HIS A 541 -37.24 28.59 14.51
C HIS A 541 -37.57 29.91 13.77
N PRO A 542 -36.99 30.19 12.58
CA PRO A 542 -37.18 31.47 11.89
C PRO A 542 -38.64 31.85 11.59
N ALA A 543 -39.56 30.88 11.49
CA ALA A 543 -40.98 31.16 11.36
C ALA A 543 -41.59 31.78 12.63
N GLU A 544 -41.21 31.31 13.81
CA GLU A 544 -41.65 31.89 15.08
C GLU A 544 -41.16 33.35 15.22
N GLU A 545 -39.91 33.61 14.80
CA GLU A 545 -39.35 34.97 14.80
C GLU A 545 -40.10 35.92 13.86
N VAL A 546 -40.62 35.41 12.73
CA VAL A 546 -41.45 36.19 11.81
C VAL A 546 -42.83 36.46 12.40
N GLU A 547 -43.45 35.47 13.02
CA GLU A 547 -44.75 35.63 13.68
C GLU A 547 -44.70 36.66 14.81
N ASP A 548 -43.71 36.57 15.70
CA ASP A 548 -43.52 37.54 16.78
C ASP A 548 -43.25 38.96 16.23
N GLY A 549 -42.43 39.04 15.19
CA GLY A 549 -42.19 40.30 14.47
C GLY A 549 -43.47 40.89 13.85
N ASN A 550 -44.35 40.05 13.32
CA ASN A 550 -45.63 40.48 12.75
C ASN A 550 -46.61 40.94 13.83
N LEU A 551 -46.66 40.26 14.98
CA LEU A 551 -47.45 40.68 16.15
C LEU A 551 -47.00 42.06 16.65
N THR A 552 -45.70 42.27 16.77
CA THR A 552 -45.12 43.56 17.17
C THR A 552 -45.48 44.68 16.20
N ARG A 553 -45.40 44.43 14.88
CA ARG A 553 -45.81 45.41 13.85
C ARG A 553 -47.31 45.73 13.93
N ARG A 554 -48.14 44.71 14.15
CA ARG A 554 -49.59 44.87 14.30
C ARG A 554 -49.93 45.72 15.51
N SER A 555 -49.26 45.51 16.66
CA SER A 555 -49.43 46.34 17.86
C SER A 555 -49.18 47.82 17.55
N LYS A 556 -48.02 48.15 16.96
CA LYS A 556 -47.66 49.53 16.58
C LYS A 556 -48.69 50.17 15.65
N MET A 557 -49.18 49.43 14.66
CA MET A 557 -50.22 49.95 13.76
C MET A 557 -51.55 50.24 14.47
N VAL A 558 -51.93 49.40 15.45
CA VAL A 558 -53.12 49.63 16.28
C VAL A 558 -52.92 50.87 17.15
N GLU A 559 -51.75 51.04 17.77
CA GLU A 559 -51.40 52.24 18.54
C GLU A 559 -51.51 53.51 17.69
N TYR A 560 -50.96 53.53 16.47
CA TYR A 560 -51.09 54.67 15.56
C TYR A 560 -52.55 54.96 15.18
N ARG A 561 -53.35 53.91 14.90
CA ARG A 561 -54.79 54.07 14.61
C ARG A 561 -55.56 54.61 15.82
N ALA A 562 -55.23 54.16 17.02
CA ALA A 562 -55.84 54.67 18.25
C ALA A 562 -55.52 56.17 18.46
N HIS A 563 -54.29 56.59 18.15
CA HIS A 563 -53.92 58.01 18.17
C HIS A 563 -54.70 58.85 17.16
N LEU A 564 -54.90 58.36 15.93
CA LEU A 564 -55.70 59.03 14.91
C LEU A 564 -57.18 59.12 15.29
N ALA A 565 -57.76 58.02 15.74
CA ALA A 565 -59.16 57.97 16.18
C ALA A 565 -59.43 58.97 17.31
N LYS A 566 -58.50 59.07 18.27
CA LYS A 566 -58.59 60.07 19.34
C LYS A 566 -58.58 61.50 18.81
N GLN A 567 -57.80 61.81 17.78
CA GLN A 567 -57.82 63.14 17.14
C GLN A 567 -59.12 63.41 16.39
N GLU A 568 -59.67 62.41 15.69
CA GLU A 568 -60.98 62.54 15.03
C GLU A 568 -62.12 62.71 16.02
N GLU A 569 -62.12 61.98 17.14
CA GLU A 569 -63.10 62.15 18.22
C GLU A 569 -63.10 63.59 18.76
N VAL A 570 -61.93 64.20 18.93
CA VAL A 570 -61.81 65.61 19.34
C VAL A 570 -62.41 66.55 18.29
N LYS A 571 -62.16 66.31 17.00
CA LYS A 571 -62.74 67.13 15.91
C LYS A 571 -64.26 66.99 15.83
N ILE A 572 -64.79 65.76 15.89
CA ILE A 572 -66.23 65.48 15.87
C ILE A 572 -66.92 66.12 17.08
N ALA A 573 -66.28 66.09 18.26
CA ALA A 573 -66.80 66.75 19.45
C ALA A 573 -66.90 68.28 19.26
N ALA A 574 -65.89 68.91 18.63
CA ALA A 574 -65.92 70.33 18.30
C ALA A 574 -67.02 70.68 17.28
N GLU A 575 -67.15 69.93 16.18
CA GLU A 575 -68.23 70.14 15.19
C GLU A 575 -69.62 69.94 15.80
N ARG A 576 -69.79 68.95 16.69
CA ARG A 576 -71.06 68.75 17.41
C ARG A 576 -71.39 69.92 18.34
N GLU A 577 -70.39 70.52 18.96
CA GLU A 577 -70.56 71.71 19.80
C GLU A 577 -70.92 72.94 18.95
N GLU A 578 -70.27 73.10 17.80
CA GLU A 578 -70.57 74.15 16.82
C GLU A 578 -71.98 73.99 16.24
N LEU A 579 -72.38 72.79 15.83
CA LEU A 579 -73.74 72.49 15.38
C LEU A 579 -74.78 72.75 16.48
N LYS A 580 -74.47 72.47 17.75
CA LYS A 580 -75.34 72.84 18.88
C LYS A 580 -75.46 74.36 19.01
N ARG A 581 -74.36 75.11 18.92
CA ARG A 581 -74.38 76.59 18.94
C ARG A 581 -75.15 77.16 17.76
N SER A 582 -74.93 76.66 16.54
CA SER A 582 -75.65 77.05 15.33
C SER A 582 -77.14 76.71 15.40
N LYS A 583 -77.53 75.53 15.90
CA LYS A 583 -78.95 75.21 16.16
C LYS A 583 -79.57 76.13 17.21
N THR A 584 -78.81 76.53 18.23
CA THR A 584 -79.28 77.46 19.26
C THR A 584 -79.49 78.87 18.67
N LEU A 585 -78.53 79.36 17.88
CA LEU A 585 -78.63 80.64 17.16
C LEU A 585 -79.77 80.64 16.14
N GLN A 586 -79.93 79.57 15.36
CA GLN A 586 -81.02 79.39 14.41
C GLN A 586 -82.38 79.34 15.14
N SER A 587 -82.48 78.62 16.27
CA SER A 587 -83.70 78.60 17.10
C SER A 587 -84.05 79.97 17.71
N GLN A 588 -83.05 80.82 17.99
CA GLN A 588 -83.25 82.20 18.42
C GLN A 588 -83.66 83.11 17.26
N GLN A 589 -83.18 82.84 16.04
CA GLN A 589 -83.55 83.56 14.82
C GLN A 589 -85.00 83.31 14.38
N TYR A 590 -85.59 82.16 14.76
CA TYR A 590 -86.98 81.78 14.45
C TYR A 590 -87.95 81.88 15.63
N ARG A 591 -87.51 82.18 16.86
CA ARG A 591 -88.41 82.50 17.98
C ARG A 591 -89.02 83.89 17.77
N GLY A 592 -90.25 83.92 17.25
CA GLY A 592 -91.08 85.12 17.16
C GLY A 592 -91.52 85.54 15.74
N LYS A 593 -91.19 84.79 14.69
CA LYS A 593 -91.63 85.11 13.31
C LYS A 593 -92.76 84.18 12.84
N THR A 594 -93.91 84.77 12.52
CA THR A 594 -95.02 84.09 11.82
C THR A 594 -94.67 83.86 10.35
N VAL A 595 -95.28 82.84 9.75
CA VAL A 595 -95.03 82.30 8.39
C VAL A 595 -94.99 83.35 7.26
N GLN A 596 -95.54 84.56 7.46
CA GLN A 596 -95.47 85.67 6.50
C GLN A 596 -94.11 86.42 6.46
N GLN A 597 -93.20 86.22 7.40
CA GLN A 597 -91.88 86.90 7.44
C GLN A 597 -90.69 86.03 6.98
N ILE A 598 -90.96 84.84 6.44
CA ILE A 598 -89.91 83.86 6.07
C ILE A 598 -89.73 83.76 4.54
N THR A 599 -90.57 84.44 3.74
CA THR A 599 -90.61 84.35 2.26
C THR A 599 -90.40 85.69 1.51
N GLN A 600 -89.74 86.67 2.14
CA GLN A 600 -89.04 87.76 1.43
C GLN A 600 -87.56 87.62 1.74
#